data_AF-A0AAW1UYL1-F1
#
_entry.id   AF-A0AAW1UYL1-F1
#
_cell.length_a   1.000
_cell.length_b   1.000
_cell.length_c   1.000
_cell.angle_alpha   90.00
_cell.angle_beta   90.00
_cell.angle_gamma   90.00
#
_symmetry.space_group_name_H-M   'P 1'
#
loop_
_entity.id
_entity.type
_entity.pdbx_description
1 polymer ?
#
loop_
_entity_poly.entity_id
_entity_poly.type
_entity_poly.pdbx_seq_one_letter_code
_entity_poly.pdbx_strand_id
1 'polypeptide(L)'
;MDNFPSYQNGNQGKQQDFQKLALTVETSIQKISQNVSSMQRMVKQIGTPQDSPELRKQLHSLQHYTQQLVKDTNGYIKELNNFSLSSPSDQRQIKMQRERLQDEFAATLNRFQMAQRSTAQKEKEQVNKAREQNFGEPFLESSNRKQPLIELQDSNFSKQQQQVQEVADLRALEEQEQSIRQLENDIRDVNDIFKELGVLVHEQGEIIDSIEANVERTESFVHQGATQLREASTYKNKLRRKKVILAVVCAVVVTVIILIIYYGGRS
;
A
#
# COMPACT_ATOMS: atom_id res chain seq x y z
N MET A 1 -41.88 -8.16 36.50
CA MET A 1 -40.64 -7.35 36.50
C MET A 1 -39.90 -7.71 35.24
N ASP A 2 -40.14 -6.95 34.17
CA ASP A 2 -39.61 -7.25 32.85
C ASP A 2 -38.12 -6.89 32.77
N ASN A 3 -37.30 -7.90 32.51
CA ASN A 3 -35.86 -7.79 32.31
C ASN A 3 -35.60 -7.18 30.93
N PHE A 4 -35.40 -5.87 30.86
CA PHE A 4 -35.00 -5.19 29.62
C PHE A 4 -33.62 -5.71 29.16
N PRO A 5 -33.49 -6.19 27.90
CA PRO A 5 -32.19 -6.57 27.38
C PRO A 5 -31.27 -5.35 27.25
N SER A 6 -30.00 -5.55 27.60
CA SER A 6 -28.95 -4.53 27.59
C SER A 6 -28.53 -4.15 26.15
N TYR A 7 -29.33 -3.35 25.44
CA TYR A 7 -29.02 -2.88 24.07
C TYR A 7 -27.80 -1.93 23.99
N GLN A 8 -27.36 -1.38 25.12
CA GLN A 8 -26.29 -0.37 25.15
C GLN A 8 -24.89 -0.96 24.94
N ASN A 9 -24.68 -2.26 25.26
CA ASN A 9 -23.37 -2.90 25.15
C ASN A 9 -23.00 -3.27 23.70
N GLY A 10 -23.99 -3.58 22.86
CA GLY A 10 -23.76 -3.92 21.45
C GLY A 10 -23.33 -2.72 20.58
N ASN A 11 -23.81 -1.52 20.89
CA ASN A 11 -23.49 -0.31 20.12
C ASN A 11 -22.05 0.19 20.39
N GLN A 12 -21.57 0.05 21.64
CA GLN A 12 -20.19 0.39 22.01
C GLN A 12 -19.15 -0.54 21.35
N GLY A 13 -19.46 -1.83 21.23
CA GLY A 13 -18.59 -2.79 20.52
C GLY A 13 -18.45 -2.44 19.04
N LYS A 14 -19.57 -2.18 18.36
CA LYS A 14 -19.58 -1.76 16.95
C LYS A 14 -18.81 -0.46 16.74
N GLN A 15 -18.97 0.53 17.60
CA GLN A 15 -18.21 1.79 17.49
C GLN A 15 -16.69 1.55 17.61
N GLN A 16 -16.24 0.67 18.50
CA GLN A 16 -14.82 0.32 18.62
C GLN A 16 -14.29 -0.39 17.39
N ASP A 17 -15.08 -1.27 16.77
CA ASP A 17 -14.66 -2.00 15.57
C ASP A 17 -14.58 -1.07 14.36
N PHE A 18 -15.53 -0.14 14.21
CA PHE A 18 -15.43 0.93 13.22
C PHE A 18 -14.15 1.76 13.40
N GLN A 19 -13.85 2.19 14.63
CA GLN A 19 -12.63 2.97 14.90
C GLN A 19 -11.35 2.20 14.55
N LYS A 20 -11.28 0.90 14.87
CA LYS A 20 -10.12 0.07 14.49
C LYS A 20 -9.99 -0.02 12.97
N LEU A 21 -11.10 -0.25 12.27
CA LEU A 21 -11.09 -0.35 10.81
C LEU A 21 -10.67 0.98 10.17
N ALA A 22 -11.21 2.09 10.66
CA ALA A 22 -10.83 3.43 10.21
C ALA A 22 -9.32 3.73 10.43
N LEU A 23 -8.78 3.33 11.58
CA LEU A 23 -7.34 3.45 11.86
C LEU A 23 -6.48 2.57 10.95
N THR A 24 -6.94 1.37 10.63
CA THR A 24 -6.27 0.48 9.67
C THR A 24 -6.23 1.13 8.29
N VAL A 25 -7.35 1.68 7.82
CA VAL A 25 -7.43 2.41 6.54
C VAL A 25 -6.46 3.60 6.54
N GLU A 26 -6.49 4.44 7.57
CA GLU A 26 -5.61 5.61 7.68
C GLU A 26 -4.12 5.21 7.64
N THR A 27 -3.75 4.15 8.37
CA THR A 27 -2.39 3.63 8.37
C THR A 27 -1.97 3.09 7.00
N SER A 28 -2.87 2.39 6.30
CA SER A 28 -2.59 1.86 4.98
C SER A 28 -2.43 2.98 3.94
N ILE A 29 -3.29 4.01 3.97
CA ILE A 29 -3.16 5.19 3.11
C ILE A 29 -1.80 5.87 3.32
N GLN A 30 -1.37 6.07 4.57
CA GLN A 30 -0.07 6.66 4.89
C GLN A 30 1.09 5.85 4.32
N LYS A 31 1.06 4.51 4.48
CA LYS A 31 2.07 3.61 3.91
C LYS A 31 2.09 3.67 2.38
N ILE A 32 0.93 3.69 1.72
CA ILE A 32 0.86 3.84 0.26
C ILE A 32 1.53 5.16 -0.14
N SER A 33 1.22 6.26 0.52
CA SER A 33 1.83 7.57 0.22
C SER A 33 3.36 7.57 0.38
N GLN A 34 3.88 6.91 1.42
CA GLN A 34 5.33 6.75 1.66
C GLN A 34 6.00 5.90 0.58
N ASN A 35 5.36 4.79 0.19
CA ASN A 35 5.85 3.93 -0.88
C ASN A 35 5.88 4.68 -2.21
N VAL A 36 4.82 5.42 -2.55
CA VAL A 36 4.75 6.25 -3.77
C VAL A 36 5.91 7.24 -3.83
N SER A 37 6.17 7.94 -2.73
CA SER A 37 7.28 8.91 -2.65
C SER A 37 8.63 8.21 -2.86
N SER A 38 8.82 7.03 -2.29
CA SER A 38 10.03 6.21 -2.49
C SER A 38 10.15 5.72 -3.93
N MET A 39 9.07 5.22 -4.54
CA MET A 39 9.03 4.81 -5.94
C MET A 39 9.43 5.96 -6.86
N GLN A 40 8.91 7.17 -6.65
CA GLN A 40 9.26 8.33 -7.44
C GLN A 40 10.76 8.66 -7.38
N ARG A 41 11.38 8.58 -6.19
CA ARG A 41 12.83 8.78 -6.03
C ARG A 41 13.64 7.72 -6.78
N MET A 42 13.23 6.45 -6.68
CA MET A 42 13.90 5.34 -7.36
C MET A 42 13.75 5.47 -8.89
N VAL A 43 12.57 5.81 -9.39
CA VAL A 43 12.32 6.01 -10.83
C VAL A 43 13.18 7.15 -11.39
N LYS A 44 13.38 8.24 -10.63
CA LYS A 44 14.30 9.33 -11.03
C LYS A 44 15.77 8.87 -11.15
N GLN A 45 16.16 7.80 -10.45
CA GLN A 45 17.52 7.25 -10.50
C GLN A 45 17.73 6.28 -11.68
N ILE A 46 16.66 5.73 -12.26
CA ILE A 46 16.74 4.83 -13.42
C ILE A 46 17.31 5.59 -14.63
N GLY A 47 18.32 5.00 -15.28
CA GLY A 47 19.05 5.60 -16.40
C GLY A 47 20.10 6.65 -15.99
N THR A 48 20.35 6.84 -14.69
CA THR A 48 21.46 7.66 -14.17
C THR A 48 22.65 6.76 -13.78
N PRO A 49 23.82 7.31 -13.42
CA PRO A 49 24.93 6.51 -12.88
C PRO A 49 24.62 5.77 -11.57
N GLN A 50 23.51 6.10 -10.90
CA GLN A 50 23.03 5.44 -9.68
C GLN A 50 22.07 4.28 -9.97
N ASP A 51 21.76 4.01 -11.25
CA ASP A 51 20.93 2.88 -11.65
C ASP A 51 21.65 1.56 -11.35
N SER A 52 20.91 0.60 -10.81
CA SER A 52 21.43 -0.74 -10.52
C SER A 52 20.33 -1.80 -10.65
N PRO A 53 20.69 -3.06 -10.99
CA PRO A 53 19.75 -4.17 -10.97
C PRO A 53 19.03 -4.33 -9.62
N GLU A 54 19.73 -4.07 -8.52
CA GLU A 54 19.18 -4.10 -7.16
C GLU A 54 18.12 -3.03 -6.94
N LEU A 55 18.37 -1.79 -7.39
CA LEU A 55 17.41 -0.68 -7.31
C LEU A 55 16.12 -1.04 -8.07
N ARG A 56 16.26 -1.59 -9.29
CA ARG A 56 15.11 -2.01 -10.11
C ARG A 56 14.32 -3.13 -9.44
N LYS A 57 15.00 -4.15 -8.90
CA LYS A 57 14.35 -5.23 -8.15
C LYS A 57 13.61 -4.72 -6.90
N GLN A 58 14.20 -3.77 -6.17
CA GLN A 58 13.54 -3.11 -5.04
C GLN A 58 12.31 -2.33 -5.50
N LEU A 59 12.38 -1.63 -6.63
CA LEU A 59 11.27 -0.87 -7.19
C LEU A 59 10.09 -1.79 -7.53
N HIS A 60 10.33 -2.90 -8.23
CA HIS A 60 9.29 -3.89 -8.53
C HIS A 60 8.66 -4.47 -7.25
N SER A 61 9.50 -4.78 -6.26
CA SER A 61 9.02 -5.32 -4.98
C SER A 61 8.13 -4.31 -4.24
N LEU A 62 8.55 -3.04 -4.23
CA LEU A 62 7.80 -1.94 -3.61
C LEU A 62 6.50 -1.67 -4.36
N GLN A 63 6.51 -1.71 -5.69
CA GLN A 63 5.32 -1.59 -6.53
C GLN A 63 4.31 -2.69 -6.21
N HIS A 64 4.75 -3.96 -6.23
CA HIS A 64 3.87 -5.10 -5.93
C HIS A 64 3.27 -5.01 -4.53
N TYR A 65 4.10 -4.70 -3.53
CA TYR A 65 3.63 -4.49 -2.16
C TYR A 65 2.59 -3.36 -2.08
N THR A 66 2.82 -2.25 -2.76
CA THR A 66 1.91 -1.11 -2.79
C THR A 66 0.59 -1.46 -3.50
N GLN A 67 0.64 -2.24 -4.58
CA GLN A 67 -0.54 -2.74 -5.28
C GLN A 67 -1.42 -3.60 -4.37
N GLN A 68 -0.83 -4.52 -3.60
CA GLN A 68 -1.58 -5.32 -2.62
C GLN A 68 -2.18 -4.45 -1.53
N LEU A 69 -1.40 -3.51 -1.00
CA LEU A 69 -1.88 -2.60 0.04
C LEU A 69 -3.04 -1.73 -0.44
N VAL A 70 -3.04 -1.29 -1.70
CA VAL A 70 -4.15 -0.60 -2.35
C VAL A 70 -5.40 -1.49 -2.42
N LYS A 71 -5.26 -2.76 -2.85
CA LYS A 71 -6.37 -3.72 -2.91
C LYS A 71 -6.99 -3.98 -1.53
N ASP A 72 -6.14 -4.20 -0.52
CA ASP A 72 -6.57 -4.40 0.86
C ASP A 72 -7.28 -3.15 1.40
N THR A 73 -6.72 -1.97 1.14
CA THR A 73 -7.31 -0.68 1.58
C THR A 73 -8.68 -0.46 0.93
N ASN A 74 -8.84 -0.80 -0.35
CA ASN A 74 -10.15 -0.77 -1.01
C ASN A 74 -11.14 -1.73 -0.33
N GLY A 75 -10.71 -2.94 0.03
CA GLY A 75 -11.50 -3.89 0.81
C GLY A 75 -11.95 -3.30 2.16
N TYR A 76 -11.03 -2.69 2.90
CA TYR A 76 -11.34 -2.03 4.17
C TYR A 76 -12.29 -0.83 4.00
N ILE A 77 -12.13 -0.02 2.95
CA ILE A 77 -13.05 1.09 2.63
C ILE A 77 -14.46 0.56 2.34
N LYS A 78 -14.59 -0.53 1.59
CA LYS A 78 -15.89 -1.20 1.33
C LYS A 78 -16.53 -1.70 2.62
N GLU A 79 -15.76 -2.36 3.48
CA GLU A 79 -16.23 -2.81 4.80
C GLU A 79 -16.66 -1.60 5.67
N LEU A 80 -15.87 -0.53 5.63
CA LEU A 80 -16.13 0.70 6.36
C LEU A 80 -17.43 1.34 5.90
N ASN A 81 -17.73 1.32 4.59
CA ASN A 81 -19.00 1.78 4.00
C ASN A 81 -20.22 0.95 4.40
N ASN A 82 -20.04 -0.35 4.65
CA ASN A 82 -21.11 -1.24 5.09
C ASN A 82 -21.43 -1.13 6.59
N PHE A 83 -20.60 -0.42 7.37
CA PHE A 83 -20.84 -0.25 8.79
C PHE A 83 -22.13 0.58 9.01
N SER A 84 -22.90 0.30 10.06
CA SER A 84 -24.05 1.13 10.43
C SER A 84 -24.28 1.07 11.93
N LEU A 85 -24.48 2.24 12.55
CA LEU A 85 -24.83 2.38 13.96
C LEU A 85 -26.29 2.81 14.10
N SER A 86 -26.91 2.44 15.22
CA SER A 86 -28.32 2.73 15.45
C SER A 86 -28.61 4.17 15.90
N SER A 87 -27.58 4.95 16.27
CA SER A 87 -27.73 6.31 16.79
C SER A 87 -27.54 7.38 15.70
N PRO A 88 -28.47 8.35 15.55
CA PRO A 88 -28.36 9.42 14.54
C PRO A 88 -27.13 10.33 14.68
N SER A 89 -26.66 10.59 15.91
CA SER A 89 -25.46 11.41 16.15
C SER A 89 -24.19 10.73 15.65
N ASP A 90 -24.09 9.42 15.90
CA ASP A 90 -22.91 8.62 15.59
C ASP A 90 -22.84 8.35 14.09
N GLN A 91 -23.99 8.20 13.43
CA GLN A 91 -24.07 8.10 11.97
C GLN A 91 -23.46 9.31 11.25
N ARG A 92 -23.67 10.53 11.76
CA ARG A 92 -23.09 11.73 11.15
C ARG A 92 -21.57 11.74 11.27
N GLN A 93 -21.02 11.43 12.45
CA GLN A 93 -19.58 11.36 12.67
C GLN A 93 -18.91 10.29 11.81
N ILE A 94 -19.52 9.10 11.77
CA ILE A 94 -19.06 7.99 10.93
C ILE A 94 -19.03 8.41 9.48
N LYS A 95 -20.13 8.99 8.97
CA LYS A 95 -20.25 9.43 7.58
C LYS A 95 -19.13 10.38 7.19
N MET A 96 -18.91 11.42 7.99
CA MET A 96 -17.82 12.38 7.75
C MET A 96 -16.44 11.70 7.75
N GLN A 97 -16.20 10.75 8.64
CA GLN A 97 -14.94 10.01 8.67
C GLN A 97 -14.76 9.11 7.43
N ARG A 98 -15.83 8.49 6.92
CA ARG A 98 -15.76 7.70 5.67
C ARG A 98 -15.39 8.58 4.49
N GLU A 99 -16.13 9.68 4.31
CA GLU A 99 -15.95 10.60 3.21
C GLU A 99 -14.51 11.12 3.21
N ARG A 100 -13.99 11.54 4.38
CA ARG A 100 -12.59 11.96 4.53
C ARG A 100 -11.59 10.88 4.10
N LEU A 101 -11.76 9.63 4.59
CA LEU A 101 -10.84 8.54 4.28
C LEU A 101 -10.93 8.11 2.80
N GLN A 102 -12.13 8.17 2.21
CA GLN A 102 -12.35 7.88 0.80
C GLN A 102 -11.68 8.93 -0.10
N ASP A 103 -11.82 10.22 0.25
CA ASP A 103 -11.16 11.32 -0.46
C ASP A 103 -9.63 11.21 -0.35
N GLU A 104 -9.10 10.93 0.85
CA GLU A 104 -7.67 10.78 1.08
C GLU A 104 -7.10 9.55 0.34
N PHE A 105 -7.85 8.44 0.33
CA PHE A 105 -7.48 7.25 -0.42
C PHE A 105 -7.48 7.53 -1.93
N ALA A 106 -8.50 8.20 -2.46
CA ALA A 106 -8.57 8.55 -3.88
C ALA A 106 -7.41 9.46 -4.31
N ALA A 107 -7.08 10.48 -3.50
CA ALA A 107 -5.94 11.35 -3.75
C ALA A 107 -4.61 10.59 -3.75
N THR A 108 -4.43 9.67 -2.80
CA THR A 108 -3.22 8.83 -2.70
C THR A 108 -3.11 7.85 -3.86
N LEU A 109 -4.22 7.23 -4.24
CA LEU A 109 -4.31 6.31 -5.36
C LEU A 109 -3.96 7.02 -6.68
N ASN A 110 -4.31 8.31 -6.81
CA ASN A 110 -4.00 9.09 -8.01
C ASN A 110 -2.49 9.32 -8.13
N ARG A 111 -1.83 9.62 -7.01
CA ARG A 111 -0.37 9.72 -6.96
C ARG A 111 0.32 8.39 -7.28
N PHE A 112 -0.23 7.29 -6.77
CA PHE A 112 0.30 5.96 -7.07
C PHE A 112 0.18 5.62 -8.56
N GLN A 113 -0.97 5.91 -9.18
CA GLN A 113 -1.16 5.70 -10.61
C GLN A 113 -0.19 6.54 -11.46
N MET A 114 0.06 7.80 -11.07
CA MET A 114 1.06 8.63 -11.74
C MET A 114 2.46 8.05 -11.61
N ALA A 115 2.83 7.57 -10.42
CA ALA A 115 4.12 6.91 -10.20
C ALA A 115 4.26 5.64 -11.06
N GLN A 116 3.23 4.79 -11.11
CA GLN A 116 3.18 3.60 -11.97
C GLN A 116 3.39 3.94 -13.45
N ARG A 117 2.71 4.98 -13.97
CA ARG A 117 2.89 5.42 -15.36
C ARG A 117 4.31 5.93 -15.61
N SER A 118 4.88 6.68 -14.66
CA SER A 118 6.28 7.14 -14.76
C SER A 118 7.26 5.97 -14.79
N THR A 119 7.04 4.93 -13.99
CA THR A 119 7.84 3.69 -14.01
C THR A 119 7.73 3.02 -15.38
N ALA A 120 6.51 2.85 -15.91
CA ALA A 120 6.27 2.20 -17.19
C ALA A 120 6.97 2.93 -18.34
N GLN A 121 6.86 4.26 -18.33
CA GLN A 121 7.51 5.11 -19.32
C GLN A 121 9.04 4.98 -19.24
N LYS A 122 9.61 5.00 -18.04
CA LYS A 122 11.06 4.83 -17.86
C LYS A 122 11.54 3.45 -18.28
N GLU A 123 10.83 2.39 -17.93
CA GLU A 123 11.17 1.03 -18.37
C GLU A 123 11.11 0.91 -19.90
N LYS A 124 10.06 1.44 -20.53
CA LYS A 124 9.92 1.44 -21.99
C LYS A 124 11.03 2.24 -22.69
N GLU A 125 11.42 3.38 -22.14
CA GLU A 125 12.57 4.15 -22.64
C GLU A 125 13.88 3.35 -22.58
N GLN A 126 14.10 2.58 -21.51
CA GLN A 126 15.30 1.73 -21.36
C GLN A 126 15.27 0.57 -22.36
N VAL A 127 14.13 -0.09 -22.53
CA VAL A 127 13.95 -1.17 -23.53
C VAL A 127 14.22 -0.65 -24.94
N ASN A 128 13.63 0.50 -25.31
CA ASN A 128 13.83 1.09 -26.63
C ASN A 128 15.31 1.46 -26.87
N LYS A 129 15.98 2.06 -25.89
CA LYS A 129 17.41 2.38 -26.00
C LYS A 129 18.28 1.12 -26.13
N ALA A 130 18.01 0.08 -25.36
CA ALA A 130 18.74 -1.19 -25.47
C ALA A 130 18.51 -1.83 -26.85
N ARG A 131 17.29 -1.73 -27.38
CA ARG A 131 16.94 -2.22 -28.72
C ARG A 131 17.64 -1.43 -29.82
N GLU A 132 17.71 -0.11 -29.72
CA GLU A 132 18.42 0.76 -30.68
C GLU A 132 19.94 0.53 -30.65
N GLN A 133 20.51 0.28 -29.47
CA GLN A 133 21.94 0.00 -29.31
C GLN A 133 22.33 -1.39 -29.84
N ASN A 134 21.46 -2.39 -29.69
CA ASN A 134 21.72 -3.75 -30.14
C ASN A 134 21.28 -4.03 -31.59
N PHE A 135 20.26 -3.33 -32.10
CA PHE A 135 19.63 -3.56 -33.40
C PHE A 135 19.37 -2.23 -34.13
N GLY A 136 20.44 -1.58 -34.60
CA GLY A 136 20.40 -0.25 -35.22
C GLY A 136 19.69 -0.09 -36.58
N GLU A 137 18.54 -0.74 -36.80
CA GLU A 137 17.64 -0.46 -37.94
C GLU A 137 16.18 -0.79 -37.54
N PRO A 138 15.18 0.05 -37.90
CA PRO A 138 13.78 -0.26 -37.64
C PRO A 138 13.40 -1.56 -38.34
N PHE A 139 12.79 -2.49 -37.60
CA PHE A 139 12.14 -3.67 -38.14
C PHE A 139 10.90 -3.26 -38.94
N LEU A 140 11.09 -2.62 -40.09
CA LEU A 140 10.09 -2.53 -41.15
C LEU A 140 10.32 -3.73 -42.06
N GLU A 141 9.51 -4.75 -41.79
CA GLU A 141 9.02 -5.76 -42.73
C GLU A 141 9.53 -5.59 -44.17
N SER A 142 10.65 -6.22 -44.50
CA SER A 142 11.03 -6.42 -45.89
C SER A 142 11.78 -7.73 -46.08
N SER A 143 11.02 -8.72 -46.52
CA SER A 143 11.50 -9.93 -47.18
C SER A 143 12.34 -9.59 -48.41
N ASN A 144 13.61 -9.19 -48.23
CA ASN A 144 14.74 -9.31 -49.17
C ASN A 144 15.88 -8.34 -48.79
N ARG A 145 17.01 -8.84 -48.28
CA ARG A 145 18.33 -8.69 -48.95
C ARG A 145 19.52 -9.18 -48.10
N LYS A 146 20.23 -10.13 -48.73
CA LYS A 146 21.69 -10.19 -48.98
C LYS A 146 22.64 -9.55 -47.95
N GLN A 147 23.35 -10.44 -47.25
CA GLN A 147 24.60 -10.24 -46.50
C GLN A 147 25.68 -9.48 -47.29
N PRO A 148 26.53 -8.66 -46.64
CA PRO A 148 27.89 -8.42 -47.08
C PRO A 148 28.86 -9.38 -46.38
N LEU A 149 29.59 -10.12 -47.20
CA LEU A 149 30.66 -11.05 -46.88
C LEU A 149 31.90 -10.26 -46.41
N ILE A 150 32.29 -10.35 -45.14
CA ILE A 150 33.63 -9.95 -44.66
C ILE A 150 34.27 -11.16 -43.95
N GLU A 151 35.20 -11.75 -44.71
CA GLU A 151 36.47 -12.39 -44.33
C GLU A 151 36.57 -13.13 -42.99
N LEU A 152 36.57 -14.46 -43.10
CA LEU A 152 36.81 -15.43 -42.03
C LEU A 152 38.32 -15.65 -41.85
N GLN A 153 38.86 -15.42 -40.65
CA GLN A 153 39.99 -16.24 -40.18
C GLN A 153 40.08 -16.50 -38.65
N ASP A 154 39.32 -15.82 -37.79
CA ASP A 154 39.33 -16.08 -36.32
C ASP A 154 37.94 -16.23 -35.68
N SER A 155 36.93 -16.50 -36.50
CA SER A 155 35.53 -16.14 -36.23
C SER A 155 34.63 -17.17 -35.53
N ASN A 156 35.14 -18.32 -35.04
CA ASN A 156 34.27 -19.31 -34.40
C ASN A 156 34.02 -19.04 -32.91
N PHE A 157 35.01 -18.52 -32.17
CA PHE A 157 34.85 -18.17 -30.76
C PHE A 157 34.06 -16.86 -30.60
N SER A 158 34.33 -15.88 -31.47
CA SER A 158 33.64 -14.58 -31.48
C SER A 158 32.18 -14.67 -31.97
N LYS A 159 31.86 -15.53 -32.95
CA LYS A 159 30.45 -15.77 -33.33
C LYS A 159 29.65 -16.45 -32.24
N GLN A 160 30.22 -17.43 -31.54
CA GLN A 160 29.52 -18.10 -30.44
C GLN A 160 29.34 -17.17 -29.23
N GLN A 161 30.32 -16.31 -28.95
CA GLN A 161 30.21 -15.29 -27.90
C GLN A 161 29.22 -14.17 -28.26
N GLN A 162 29.15 -13.76 -29.53
CA GLN A 162 28.11 -12.84 -30.03
C GLN A 162 26.71 -13.47 -29.96
N GLN A 163 26.55 -14.75 -30.35
CA GLN A 163 25.26 -15.44 -30.26
C GLN A 163 24.79 -15.62 -28.80
N VAL A 164 25.71 -15.91 -27.88
CA VAL A 164 25.39 -16.02 -26.45
C VAL A 164 25.03 -14.66 -25.85
N GLN A 165 25.72 -13.58 -26.26
CA GLN A 165 25.38 -12.22 -25.85
C GLN A 165 24.01 -11.78 -26.42
N GLU A 166 23.74 -12.07 -27.69
CA GLU A 166 22.46 -11.77 -28.34
C GLU A 166 21.29 -12.51 -27.67
N VAL A 167 21.47 -13.78 -27.31
CA VAL A 167 20.45 -14.56 -26.58
C VAL A 167 20.27 -14.08 -25.14
N ALA A 168 21.34 -13.64 -24.46
CA ALA A 168 21.26 -13.07 -23.12
C ALA A 168 20.53 -11.71 -23.12
N ASP A 169 20.82 -10.87 -24.12
CA ASP A 169 20.17 -9.57 -24.29
C ASP A 169 18.69 -9.73 -24.68
N LEU A 170 18.35 -10.71 -25.52
CA LEU A 170 16.95 -11.04 -25.84
C LEU A 170 16.17 -11.51 -24.61
N ARG A 171 16.76 -12.34 -23.74
CA ARG A 171 16.10 -12.75 -22.48
C ARG A 171 15.90 -11.59 -21.52
N ALA A 172 16.88 -10.70 -21.40
CA ALA A 172 16.75 -9.50 -20.60
C ALA A 172 15.64 -8.57 -21.12
N LEU A 173 15.50 -8.45 -22.45
CA LEU A 173 14.42 -7.69 -23.08
C LEU A 173 13.05 -8.35 -22.86
N GLU A 174 12.95 -9.69 -22.97
CA GLU A 174 11.71 -10.42 -22.70
C GLU A 174 11.23 -10.26 -21.25
N GLU A 175 12.13 -10.39 -20.28
CA GLU A 175 11.81 -10.16 -18.86
C GLU A 175 11.31 -8.73 -18.61
N GLN A 176 11.91 -7.75 -19.30
CA GLN A 176 11.53 -6.35 -19.19
C GLN A 176 10.18 -6.06 -19.85
N GLU A 177 9.87 -6.68 -21.00
CA GLU A 177 8.54 -6.60 -21.61
C GLU A 177 7.45 -7.24 -20.73
N GLN A 178 7.75 -8.35 -20.04
CA GLN A 178 6.82 -8.95 -19.09
C GLN A 178 6.53 -8.01 -17.91
N SER A 179 7.56 -7.33 -17.38
CA SER A 179 7.39 -6.30 -16.34
C SER A 179 6.43 -5.19 -16.79
N ILE A 180 6.64 -4.65 -17.99
CA ILE A 180 5.80 -3.58 -18.55
C ILE A 180 4.35 -4.06 -18.66
N ARG A 181 4.12 -5.28 -19.16
CA ARG A 181 2.75 -5.86 -19.25
C ARG A 181 2.10 -6.01 -17.88
N GLN A 182 2.85 -6.44 -16.87
CA GLN A 182 2.34 -6.54 -15.50
C GLN A 182 1.96 -5.16 -14.96
N LEU A 183 2.81 -4.16 -15.19
CA LEU A 183 2.55 -2.79 -14.76
C LEU A 183 1.33 -2.18 -15.47
N GLU A 184 1.11 -2.47 -16.75
CA GLU A 184 -0.14 -2.08 -17.43
C GLU A 184 -1.38 -2.71 -16.78
N ASN A 185 -1.30 -3.98 -16.39
CA ASN A 185 -2.39 -4.65 -15.67
C ASN A 185 -2.61 -4.02 -14.29
N ASP A 186 -1.54 -3.72 -13.54
CA ASP A 186 -1.63 -3.05 -12.25
C ASP A 186 -2.31 -1.67 -12.37
N ILE A 187 -2.03 -0.92 -13.45
CA ILE A 187 -2.68 0.37 -13.73
C ILE A 187 -4.17 0.19 -14.04
N ARG A 188 -4.55 -0.88 -14.75
CA ARG A 188 -5.97 -1.22 -15.01
C ARG A 188 -6.71 -1.55 -13.70
N ASP A 189 -6.11 -2.37 -12.85
CA ASP A 189 -6.66 -2.70 -11.52
C ASP A 189 -6.92 -1.44 -10.69
N VAL A 190 -5.96 -0.51 -10.67
CA VAL A 190 -6.11 0.77 -9.97
C VAL A 190 -7.24 1.62 -10.57
N ASN A 191 -7.40 1.62 -11.90
CA ASN A 191 -8.48 2.31 -12.57
C ASN A 191 -9.86 1.73 -12.20
N ASP A 192 -9.96 0.42 -12.05
CA ASP A 192 -11.20 -0.22 -11.62
C ASP A 192 -11.55 0.16 -10.18
N ILE A 193 -10.57 0.23 -9.28
CA ILE A 193 -10.78 0.74 -7.91
C ILE A 193 -11.30 2.19 -7.94
N PHE A 194 -10.81 3.05 -8.82
CA PHE A 194 -11.33 4.41 -8.95
C PHE A 194 -12.81 4.46 -9.34
N LYS A 195 -13.22 3.63 -10.30
CA LYS A 195 -14.62 3.51 -10.70
C LYS A 195 -15.47 3.03 -9.52
N GLU A 196 -14.98 2.06 -8.75
CA GLU A 196 -15.66 1.57 -7.55
C GLU A 196 -15.82 2.64 -6.46
N LEU A 197 -14.84 3.55 -6.32
CA LEU A 197 -14.94 4.69 -5.40
C LEU A 197 -15.87 5.79 -5.92
N GLY A 198 -16.38 5.68 -7.16
CA GLY A 198 -17.21 6.71 -7.79
C GLY A 198 -16.44 7.99 -8.13
N VAL A 199 -15.10 7.93 -8.16
CA VAL A 199 -14.24 9.08 -8.41
C VAL A 199 -13.81 9.08 -9.88
N LEU A 200 -14.18 10.13 -10.61
CA LEU A 200 -13.66 10.38 -11.96
C LEU A 200 -12.21 10.88 -11.87
N VAL A 201 -11.27 10.06 -12.33
CA VAL A 201 -9.88 10.49 -12.51
C VAL A 201 -9.69 10.98 -13.93
N HIS A 202 -9.42 12.28 -14.10
CA HIS A 202 -8.90 12.82 -15.35
C HIS A 202 -7.39 12.59 -15.43
N GLU A 203 -6.89 12.17 -16.59
CA GLU A 203 -5.47 12.15 -16.93
C GLU A 203 -4.95 13.59 -16.99
N GLN A 204 -4.57 14.17 -15.86
CA GLN A 204 -3.72 15.35 -15.86
C GLN A 204 -2.30 14.87 -16.20
N GLY A 205 -1.98 14.91 -17.49
CA GLY A 205 -0.60 14.96 -17.93
C GLY A 205 0.05 16.21 -17.36
N GLU A 206 1.33 16.10 -16.99
CA GLU A 206 2.15 17.20 -16.44
C GLU A 206 1.97 17.52 -14.94
N ILE A 207 2.21 16.52 -14.07
CA ILE A 207 2.38 16.78 -12.62
C ILE A 207 3.56 15.97 -12.06
N ILE A 208 4.77 16.23 -12.55
CA ILE A 208 5.98 15.83 -11.82
C ILE A 208 6.31 16.88 -10.74
N ASP A 209 6.02 18.17 -11.00
CA ASP A 209 6.44 19.27 -10.12
C ASP A 209 5.51 19.56 -8.93
N SER A 210 4.20 19.26 -8.99
CA SER A 210 3.29 19.57 -7.85
C SER A 210 3.25 18.50 -6.74
N ILE A 211 3.84 17.32 -6.99
CA ILE A 211 3.96 16.26 -5.97
C ILE A 211 5.15 16.53 -5.04
N GLU A 212 6.20 17.19 -5.54
CA GLU A 212 7.37 17.58 -4.76
C GLU A 212 7.00 18.53 -3.60
N ALA A 213 6.02 19.42 -3.84
CA ALA A 213 5.47 20.30 -2.81
C ALA A 213 4.60 19.60 -1.74
N ASN A 214 4.16 18.35 -1.96
CA ASN A 214 3.32 17.60 -1.03
C ASN A 214 4.06 16.46 -0.30
N VAL A 215 5.25 16.08 -0.77
CA VAL A 215 6.16 15.18 -0.04
C VAL A 215 6.69 15.88 1.22
N GLU A 216 6.97 17.17 1.17
CA GLU A 216 7.47 17.95 2.33
C GLU A 216 6.42 18.13 3.44
N ARG A 217 5.11 18.09 3.12
CA ARG A 217 4.04 18.13 4.13
C ARG A 217 3.73 16.80 4.80
N THR A 218 4.22 15.68 4.27
CA THR A 218 3.94 14.36 4.85
C THR A 218 4.86 14.06 6.04
N GLU A 219 5.97 14.78 6.20
CA GLU A 219 6.90 14.61 7.33
C GLU A 219 6.40 15.27 8.64
N SER A 220 5.53 16.30 8.53
CA SER A 220 5.01 17.04 9.69
C SER A 220 3.79 16.38 10.38
N PHE A 221 3.02 15.55 9.68
CA PHE A 221 1.89 14.79 10.29
C PHE A 221 2.32 13.52 11.04
N VAL A 222 3.63 13.21 11.07
CA VAL A 222 4.20 11.95 11.61
C VAL A 222 4.21 11.90 13.14
N HIS A 223 4.23 13.04 13.85
CA HIS A 223 4.44 13.00 15.30
C HIS A 223 3.15 12.82 16.13
N GLN A 224 1.99 13.16 15.59
CA GLN A 224 0.71 13.13 16.33
C GLN A 224 -0.17 11.89 16.05
N GLY A 225 -0.05 11.24 14.88
CA GLY A 225 -0.79 10.01 14.57
C GLY A 225 -0.23 8.76 15.26
N ALA A 226 1.10 8.62 15.33
CA ALA A 226 1.76 7.47 15.95
C ALA A 226 1.61 7.43 17.50
N THR A 227 1.44 8.59 18.13
CA THR A 227 1.25 8.69 19.58
C THR A 227 -0.14 8.23 20.02
N GLN A 228 -1.18 8.48 19.22
CA GLN A 228 -2.53 7.96 19.48
C GLN A 228 -2.65 6.43 19.27
N LEU A 229 -1.85 5.86 18.36
CA LEU A 229 -1.80 4.40 18.12
C LEU A 229 -1.15 3.61 19.26
N ARG A 230 -0.21 4.21 20.01
CA ARG A 230 0.38 3.58 21.21
C ARG A 230 -0.61 3.56 22.38
N GLU A 231 -1.52 4.53 22.48
CA GLU A 231 -2.50 4.58 23.57
C GLU A 231 -3.61 3.52 23.45
N ALA A 232 -4.07 3.20 22.23
CA ALA A 232 -5.09 2.18 22.00
C ALA A 232 -4.67 0.76 22.46
N SER A 233 -3.37 0.43 22.36
CA SER A 233 -2.79 -0.81 22.88
C SER A 233 -2.69 -0.80 24.42
N THR A 234 -2.29 0.33 25.02
CA THR A 234 -2.14 0.43 26.49
C THR A 234 -3.48 0.42 27.25
N TYR A 235 -4.59 0.77 26.60
CA TYR A 235 -5.93 0.72 27.21
C TYR A 235 -6.34 -0.70 27.63
N LYS A 236 -5.99 -1.73 26.84
CA LYS A 236 -6.25 -3.15 27.18
C LYS A 236 -5.50 -3.59 28.43
N ASN A 237 -4.26 -3.11 28.65
CA ASN A 237 -3.47 -3.45 29.84
C ASN A 237 -3.94 -2.70 31.09
N LYS A 238 -4.39 -1.44 30.95
CA LYS A 238 -4.96 -0.66 32.08
C LYS A 238 -6.27 -1.27 32.58
N LEU A 239 -7.15 -1.74 31.69
CA LEU A 239 -8.40 -2.42 32.08
C LEU A 239 -8.17 -3.78 32.74
N ARG A 240 -7.21 -4.58 32.25
CA ARG A 240 -6.82 -5.84 32.90
C ARG A 240 -6.29 -5.62 34.32
N ARG A 241 -5.40 -4.63 34.51
CA ARG A 241 -4.88 -4.27 35.84
C ARG A 241 -5.98 -3.78 36.79
N LYS A 242 -6.91 -2.95 36.31
CA LYS A 242 -8.06 -2.50 37.12
C LYS A 242 -9.01 -3.64 37.51
N LYS A 243 -9.27 -4.58 36.60
CA LYS A 243 -10.08 -5.79 36.90
C LYS A 243 -9.42 -6.69 37.95
N VAL A 244 -8.10 -6.88 37.87
CA VAL A 244 -7.35 -7.67 38.86
C VAL A 244 -7.35 -7.00 40.22
N ILE A 245 -7.13 -5.68 40.29
CA ILE A 245 -7.18 -4.94 41.56
C ILE A 245 -8.58 -5.02 42.19
N LEU A 246 -9.64 -4.83 41.39
CA LEU A 246 -11.01 -4.96 41.88
C LEU A 246 -11.31 -6.38 42.40
N ALA A 247 -10.84 -7.41 41.70
CA ALA A 247 -11.01 -8.80 42.14
C ALA A 247 -10.29 -9.10 43.47
N VAL A 248 -9.08 -8.58 43.65
CA VAL A 248 -8.31 -8.73 44.90
C VAL A 248 -9.01 -8.02 46.07
N VAL A 249 -9.51 -6.80 45.85
CA VAL A 249 -10.25 -6.07 46.89
C VAL A 249 -11.52 -6.82 47.31
N CYS A 250 -12.29 -7.35 46.35
CA CYS A 250 -13.47 -8.17 46.67
C CYS A 250 -13.11 -9.43 47.46
N ALA A 251 -12.01 -10.11 47.11
CA ALA A 251 -11.56 -11.30 47.82
C ALA A 251 -11.17 -11.01 49.28
N VAL A 252 -10.51 -9.88 49.53
CA VAL A 252 -10.17 -9.44 50.90
C VAL A 252 -11.43 -9.16 51.72
N VAL A 253 -12.41 -8.46 51.15
CA VAL A 253 -13.69 -8.16 51.83
C VAL A 253 -14.43 -9.44 52.20
N VAL A 254 -14.52 -10.40 51.28
CA VAL A 254 -15.15 -11.70 51.54
C VAL A 254 -14.43 -12.46 52.66
N THR A 255 -13.10 -12.44 52.65
CA THR A 255 -12.28 -13.10 53.68
C THR A 255 -12.54 -12.51 55.07
N VAL A 256 -12.61 -11.18 55.17
CA VAL A 256 -12.90 -10.48 56.43
C VAL A 256 -14.30 -10.83 56.96
N ILE A 257 -15.30 -10.88 56.07
CA ILE A 257 -16.67 -11.26 56.45
C ILE A 257 -16.72 -12.69 56.99
N ILE A 258 -16.03 -13.63 56.33
CA ILE A 258 -15.96 -15.03 56.79
C ILE A 258 -15.31 -15.12 58.17
N LEU A 259 -14.23 -14.38 58.42
CA LEU A 259 -13.56 -14.36 59.72
C LEU A 259 -14.48 -13.80 60.82
N ILE A 260 -15.21 -12.72 60.55
CA ILE A 260 -16.16 -12.14 61.53
C ILE A 260 -17.24 -13.15 61.89
N ILE A 261 -17.80 -13.87 60.91
CA ILE A 261 -18.82 -14.89 61.15
C ILE A 261 -18.24 -16.07 61.94
N TYR A 262 -17.04 -16.52 61.60
CA TYR A 262 -16.38 -17.65 62.26
C TYR A 262 -16.03 -17.37 63.72
N TYR A 263 -15.46 -16.19 64.01
CA TYR A 263 -15.09 -15.81 65.38
C TYR A 263 -16.28 -15.31 66.20
N GLY A 264 -17.23 -14.61 65.56
CA GLY A 264 -18.46 -14.14 66.19
C GLY A 264 -19.45 -15.27 66.50
N GLY A 265 -19.45 -16.37 65.73
CA GLY A 265 -20.26 -17.56 66.01
C GLY A 265 -19.63 -18.56 66.99
N ARG A 266 -18.40 -18.30 67.46
CA ARG A 266 -17.64 -19.18 68.38
C ARG A 266 -17.48 -18.59 69.79
N SER A 267 -18.02 -17.38 70.02
CA SER A 267 -18.14 -16.74 71.34
C SER A 267 -19.56 -16.90 71.86
#